data_AF-H9FM40-F1
#
_entry.id   AF-H9FM40-F1
#
_cell.length_a   1.000
_cell.length_b   1.000
_cell.length_c   1.000
_cell.angle_alpha   90.00
_cell.angle_beta   90.00
_cell.angle_gamma   90.00
#
_symmetry.space_group_name_H-M   'P 1'
#
loop_
_entity.id
_entity.type
_entity.pdbx_description
1 polymer ?
#
loop_
_entity_poly.entity_id
_entity_poly.type
_entity_poly.pdbx_seq_one_letter_code
_entity_poly.pdbx_strand_id
1 'polypeptide(L)'
;PDVKSFILTPDHLGGIEFDLQLLWSAQTFDSPHQLWRATSSYNRKDYSGEYTIYLIPCTVQPTQPWVDPGEKPLACTAHAPERFLIPIAFQQTNRPVPVV
;
A
#
# COMPACT_ATOMS: atom_id res chain seq x y z
N PRO A 1 2.19 -8.34 16.04
CA PRO A 1 2.55 -9.02 14.77
C PRO A 1 4.00 -8.71 14.39
N ASP A 2 4.79 -9.74 14.15
CA ASP A 2 6.24 -9.61 13.89
C ASP A 2 6.56 -9.23 12.43
N VAL A 3 5.53 -9.17 11.57
CA VAL A 3 5.65 -8.84 10.14
C VAL A 3 4.55 -7.85 9.77
N LYS A 4 4.87 -6.90 8.89
CA LYS A 4 3.95 -5.87 8.38
C LYS A 4 4.10 -5.76 6.87
N SER A 5 3.04 -5.36 6.17
CA SER A 5 3.10 -4.97 4.77
C SER A 5 4.05 -3.77 4.61
N PHE A 6 4.84 -3.74 3.53
CA PHE A 6 5.84 -2.71 3.30
C PHE A 6 6.11 -2.49 1.80
N ILE A 7 6.82 -1.41 1.49
CA ILE A 7 7.29 -1.10 0.13
C ILE A 7 8.81 -1.23 0.11
N LEU A 8 9.31 -2.09 -0.78
CA LEU A 8 10.71 -2.13 -1.15
C LEU A 8 10.96 -1.10 -2.25
N THR A 9 11.94 -0.24 -2.01
CA THR A 9 12.27 0.88 -2.88
C THR A 9 13.47 0.53 -3.77
N PRO A 10 13.58 1.15 -4.96
CA PRO A 10 14.75 1.01 -5.82
C PRO A 10 16.05 1.43 -5.12
N ASP A 11 17.13 0.68 -5.35
CA ASP A 11 18.45 0.94 -4.74
C ASP A 11 18.96 2.37 -5.02
N HIS A 12 18.73 2.90 -6.22
CA HIS A 12 19.16 4.25 -6.61
C HIS A 12 18.45 5.36 -5.83
N LEU A 13 17.35 5.05 -5.14
CA LEU A 13 16.65 6.00 -4.29
C LEU A 13 17.22 6.08 -2.86
N GLY A 14 18.33 5.37 -2.58
CA GLY A 14 19.17 5.62 -1.41
C GLY A 14 18.46 5.38 -0.08
N GLY A 15 17.71 4.29 0.02
CA GLY A 15 17.12 3.82 1.28
C GLY A 15 15.92 4.66 1.77
N ILE A 16 15.19 5.30 0.86
CA ILE A 16 13.92 5.96 1.21
C ILE A 16 12.91 4.91 1.68
N GLU A 17 12.12 5.26 2.69
CA GLU A 17 11.12 4.39 3.29
C GLU A 17 9.72 5.01 3.09
N PHE A 18 8.71 4.15 3.07
CA PHE A 18 7.31 4.56 2.98
C PHE A 18 6.51 3.99 4.15
N ASP A 19 5.77 4.86 4.83
CA ASP A 19 4.72 4.44 5.75
C ASP A 19 3.49 4.02 4.93
N LEU A 20 3.11 2.74 5.06
CA LEU A 20 2.02 2.14 4.28
C LEU A 20 0.78 1.97 5.17
N GLN A 21 -0.32 2.59 4.75
CA GLN A 21 -1.57 2.63 5.50
C GLN A 21 -2.76 2.19 4.65
N LEU A 22 -3.59 1.29 5.18
CA LEU A 22 -4.89 0.96 4.62
C LEU A 22 -5.88 2.07 5.01
N LEU A 23 -6.35 2.83 4.04
CA LEU A 23 -7.32 3.91 4.28
C LEU A 23 -8.76 3.40 4.24
N TRP A 24 -9.03 2.43 3.37
CA TRP A 24 -10.37 1.90 3.17
C TRP A 24 -10.33 0.52 2.53
N SER A 25 -11.32 -0.32 2.87
CA SER A 25 -11.58 -1.61 2.23
C SER A 25 -13.07 -1.77 1.99
N ALA A 26 -13.43 -2.34 0.85
CA ALA A 26 -14.80 -2.73 0.57
C ALA A 26 -15.28 -3.72 1.63
N GLN A 27 -16.54 -3.55 2.04
CA GLN A 27 -17.20 -4.36 3.06
C GLN A 27 -17.79 -5.64 2.43
N THR A 28 -16.91 -6.48 1.88
CA THR A 28 -17.27 -7.76 1.24
C THR A 28 -16.09 -8.74 1.33
N PHE A 29 -16.38 -10.04 1.29
CA PHE A 29 -15.35 -11.07 1.10
C PHE A 29 -15.15 -11.45 -0.36
N ASP A 30 -16.06 -11.02 -1.24
CA ASP A 30 -15.98 -11.28 -2.67
C ASP A 30 -15.17 -10.18 -3.36
N SER A 31 -13.87 -10.43 -3.53
CA SER A 31 -12.93 -9.57 -4.26
C SER A 31 -12.95 -8.09 -3.81
N PRO A 32 -12.71 -7.79 -2.53
CA PRO A 32 -12.83 -6.43 -2.01
C PRO A 32 -11.80 -5.48 -2.62
N HIS A 33 -12.26 -4.32 -3.09
CA HIS A 33 -11.38 -3.21 -3.44
C HIS A 33 -10.80 -2.55 -2.18
N GLN A 34 -9.56 -2.08 -2.26
CA GLN A 34 -8.88 -1.40 -1.16
C GLN A 34 -8.21 -0.12 -1.64
N LEU A 35 -8.14 0.87 -0.73
CA LEU A 35 -7.40 2.10 -0.93
C LEU A 35 -6.25 2.16 0.08
N TRP A 36 -5.04 2.31 -0.43
CA TRP A 36 -3.81 2.39 0.36
C TRP A 36 -3.12 3.73 0.16
N ARG A 37 -2.44 4.20 1.20
CA ARG A 37 -1.56 5.37 1.16
C ARG A 37 -0.14 4.95 1.50
N ALA A 38 0.81 5.38 0.67
CA ALA A 38 2.23 5.26 0.92
C ALA A 38 2.81 6.67 1.14
N THR A 39 3.29 6.95 2.35
CA THR A 39 3.85 8.26 2.71
C THR A 39 5.36 8.16 2.80
N SER A 40 6.07 8.85 1.91
CA SER A 40 7.54 8.88 1.93
C SER A 40 8.08 9.54 3.20
N SER A 41 9.17 8.98 3.75
CA SER A 41 9.89 9.55 4.90
C SER A 41 10.65 10.85 4.58
N TYR A 42 10.92 11.13 3.30
CA TYR A 42 11.61 12.35 2.85
C TYR A 42 11.05 12.86 1.52
N ASN A 43 11.09 14.17 1.30
CA ASN A 43 10.62 14.78 0.05
C ASN A 43 11.70 14.75 -1.04
N ARG A 44 11.46 14.02 -2.13
CA ARG A 44 12.35 13.99 -3.31
C ARG A 44 11.72 14.66 -4.52
N LYS A 45 12.59 15.21 -5.38
CA LYS A 45 12.20 15.71 -6.71
C LYS A 45 11.89 14.59 -7.69
N ASP A 46 12.49 13.42 -7.52
CA ASP A 46 12.30 12.27 -8.41
C ASP A 46 12.05 11.01 -7.58
N TYR A 47 10.87 10.42 -7.79
CA TYR A 47 10.47 9.14 -7.22
C TYR A 47 10.44 8.03 -8.28
N SER A 48 10.99 8.27 -9.47
CA SER A 48 10.89 7.33 -10.57
C SER A 48 11.68 6.05 -10.30
N GLY A 49 11.07 4.91 -10.62
CA GLY A 49 11.67 3.61 -10.44
C GLY A 49 10.64 2.48 -10.37
N GLU A 50 11.16 1.26 -10.27
CA GLU A 50 10.35 0.05 -10.07
C GLU A 50 10.27 -0.28 -8.58
N TYR A 51 9.11 -0.09 -8.00
CA TYR A 51 8.85 -0.39 -6.60
C TYR A 51 8.25 -1.79 -6.48
N THR A 52 8.49 -2.44 -5.35
CA THR A 52 7.81 -3.69 -5.01
C THR A 52 7.02 -3.50 -3.73
N ILE A 53 5.70 -3.66 -3.79
CA ILE A 53 4.87 -3.72 -2.59
C ILE A 53 4.74 -5.18 -2.14
N TYR A 54 4.99 -5.41 -0.86
CA TYR A 54 4.70 -6.66 -0.17
C TYR A 54 3.46 -6.47 0.70
N LEU A 55 2.32 -7.04 0.28
CA LEU A 55 1.08 -7.00 1.05
C LEU A 55 0.87 -8.34 1.73
N ILE A 56 0.59 -8.32 3.03
CA ILE A 56 0.19 -9.51 3.79
C ILE A 56 -1.34 -9.62 3.68
N PRO A 57 -1.88 -10.59 2.93
CA PRO A 57 -3.31 -10.76 2.86
C PRO A 57 -3.81 -11.34 4.19
N CYS A 58 -4.98 -10.89 4.60
CA CYS A 58 -5.67 -11.39 5.79
C CYS A 58 -7.05 -11.86 5.37
N THR A 59 -7.30 -13.17 5.44
CA THR A 59 -8.57 -13.76 5.01
C THR A 59 -9.33 -14.34 6.19
N VAL A 60 -10.65 -14.29 6.13
CA VAL A 60 -11.52 -15.00 7.06
C VAL A 60 -11.53 -16.50 6.75
N GLN A 61 -12.15 -17.30 7.62
CA GLN A 61 -12.40 -18.71 7.32
C GLN A 61 -13.40 -18.82 6.14
N PRO A 62 -13.26 -19.78 5.22
CA PRO A 62 -14.12 -19.89 4.03
C PRO A 62 -15.62 -20.01 4.32
N THR A 63 -15.99 -20.56 5.48
CA THR A 63 -17.38 -20.75 5.90
C THR A 63 -17.95 -19.58 6.70
N GLN A 64 -17.15 -18.55 6.97
CA GLN A 64 -17.59 -17.39 7.76
C GLN A 64 -18.44 -16.46 6.89
N PRO A 65 -19.71 -16.20 7.24
CA PRO A 65 -20.52 -15.22 6.52
C PRO A 65 -19.97 -13.81 6.76
N TRP A 66 -20.15 -12.93 5.79
CA TRP A 66 -19.86 -11.52 5.99
C TRP A 66 -20.79 -10.93 7.05
N VAL A 67 -20.20 -10.16 7.97
CA VAL A 67 -20.89 -9.44 9.03
C VAL A 67 -20.22 -8.08 9.13
N ASP A 68 -21.01 -7.01 9.26
CA ASP A 68 -20.50 -5.66 9.52
C ASP A 68 -19.74 -5.68 10.86
N PRO A 69 -18.42 -5.43 10.85
CA PRO A 69 -17.61 -5.53 12.06
C PRO A 69 -17.69 -4.27 12.93
N GLY A 70 -18.38 -3.21 12.47
CA GLY A 70 -18.45 -1.92 13.15
C GLY A 70 -17.07 -1.31 13.34
N GLU A 71 -16.73 -0.94 14.57
CA GLU A 71 -15.40 -0.37 14.92
C GLU A 71 -14.31 -1.43 15.13
N LYS A 72 -14.67 -2.72 15.24
CA LYS A 72 -13.69 -3.76 15.49
C LYS A 72 -13.07 -4.24 14.18
N PRO A 73 -11.76 -4.56 14.15
CA PRO A 73 -11.19 -5.25 13.01
C PRO A 73 -11.76 -6.67 12.90
N LEU A 74 -12.03 -7.13 11.69
CA LEU A 74 -12.44 -8.51 11.42
C LEU A 74 -11.34 -9.48 11.88
N ALA A 75 -11.75 -10.54 12.56
CA ALA A 75 -10.84 -11.64 12.85
C ALA A 75 -10.47 -12.34 11.54
N CYS A 76 -9.19 -12.38 11.21
CA CYS A 76 -8.69 -13.00 9.98
C CYS A 76 -7.34 -13.67 10.26
N THR A 77 -6.94 -14.58 9.37
CA THR A 77 -5.64 -15.23 9.40
C THR A 77 -4.73 -14.56 8.37
N ALA A 78 -3.57 -14.10 8.83
CA ALA A 78 -2.53 -13.54 7.97
C ALA A 78 -1.81 -14.66 7.22
N HIS A 79 -1.50 -14.44 5.93
CA HIS A 79 -0.74 -15.39 5.10
C HIS A 79 0.64 -14.85 4.74
N ALA A 80 1.36 -15.57 3.89
CA ALA A 80 2.63 -15.10 3.33
C ALA A 80 2.44 -13.79 2.53
N PRO A 81 3.43 -12.88 2.55
CA PRO A 81 3.36 -11.65 1.76
C PRO A 81 3.26 -11.95 0.26
N GLU A 82 2.35 -11.26 -0.41
CA GLU A 82 2.23 -11.23 -1.87
C GLU A 82 3.00 -10.04 -2.44
N ARG A 83 3.57 -10.24 -3.64
CA ARG A 83 4.49 -9.30 -4.28
C ARG A 83 3.83 -8.61 -5.47
N PHE A 84 3.82 -7.28 -5.47
CA PHE A 84 3.29 -6.46 -6.55
C PHE A 84 4.34 -5.48 -7.07
N LEU A 85 4.59 -5.49 -8.38
CA LEU A 85 5.49 -4.53 -9.02
C LEU A 85 4.71 -3.27 -9.41
N ILE A 86 5.25 -2.10 -9.06
CA ILE A 86 4.64 -0.80 -9.34
C ILE A 86 5.68 0.12 -9.97
N PRO A 87 5.62 0.36 -11.29
CA PRO A 87 6.42 1.39 -11.91
C PRO A 87 5.87 2.76 -11.54
N ILE A 88 6.70 3.60 -10.94
CA ILE A 88 6.39 5.01 -10.66
C ILE A 88 7.26 5.86 -11.59
N ALA A 89 6.66 6.87 -12.22
CA ALA A 89 7.34 7.82 -13.10
C ALA A 89 7.05 9.27 -12.67
N PHE A 90 7.01 9.50 -11.35
CA PHE A 90 6.67 10.80 -10.79
C PHE A 90 7.93 11.65 -10.56
N GLN A 91 8.00 12.78 -11.26
CA GLN A 91 9.04 13.79 -11.12
C GLN A 91 8.39 15.16 -10.89
N GLN A 92 8.88 15.89 -9.89
CA GLN A 92 8.54 17.30 -9.74
C GLN A 92 9.20 18.10 -10.86
N THR A 93 8.39 18.64 -11.76
CA THR A 93 8.87 19.57 -12.78
C THR A 93 9.18 20.91 -12.14
N ASN A 94 10.41 21.41 -12.29
CA ASN A 94 10.77 22.78 -11.88
C ASN A 94 10.15 23.87 -12.78
N ARG A 95 9.27 23.52 -13.74
CA ARG A 95 8.68 24.52 -14.63
C ARG A 95 7.62 25.31 -13.85
N PRO A 96 7.73 26.65 -13.76
CA PRO A 96 6.69 27.45 -13.15
C PRO A 96 5.36 27.19 -13.86
N VAL A 97 4.27 27.14 -13.10
CA VAL A 97 2.92 27.15 -13.69
C VAL A 97 2.83 28.39 -14.58
N PRO A 98 2.49 28.27 -15.87
CA PRO A 98 2.33 29.43 -16.73
C PRO A 98 1.33 30.39 -16.09
N VAL A 99 1.72 31.65 -15.92
CA VAL A 99 0.79 32.70 -15.52
C VAL A 99 -0.08 33.00 -16.74
N VAL A 100 -1.39 32.84 -16.62
CA VAL A 100 -2.38 33.19 -17.65
C VAL A 100 -2.63 34.69 -17.60
#